data_AF-A0A8D5FI56-F1
#
_entry.id   AF-A0A8D5FI56-F1
#
_cell.length_a   1.000
_cell.length_b   1.000
_cell.length_c   1.000
_cell.angle_alpha   90.00
_cell.angle_beta   90.00
_cell.angle_gamma   90.00
#
_symmetry.space_group_name_H-M   'P 1'
#
loop_
_entity.id
_entity.type
_entity.pdbx_description
1 polymer ?
#
loop_
_entity_poly.entity_id
_entity_poly.type
_entity_poly.pdbx_seq_one_letter_code
_entity_poly.pdbx_strand_id
1 'polypeptide(L)'
;MSIKIRSGNLFFLLLLFLLCIVYYLFFADHYKPLHHLNKNQLPDFSDDMAYQSFLSAAENHLEFLQEREKSTLIVLGEYQFSIDQAVQSIREFSEEIHRNPSPENLQQYIRENYEVFQAGGRKTKRKREMLVTGYYEPVFVGSLTRTGPFIYPIYSPPKDLVSRKIKGKTLTGRMTAGGFTKYWTRAQIEKENVLKGYELVFLKDPFDAFLLQVQGSGRIRLRDNSIRTVRFAASNGHPYNSIGKLLVDEKKLPLDEVSVPRIRKYLDRHPNQLQRILNHNPRYIFFNWGTITHPGAAAVYFLLRADQ
;
A
#
# COMPACT_ATOMS: atom_id res chain seq x y z
N MET A 1 -31.33 45.20 8.23
CA MET A 1 -30.11 45.90 7.75
C MET A 1 -29.96 45.55 6.26
N SER A 2 -30.49 46.41 5.38
CA SER A 2 -30.57 46.14 3.94
C SER A 2 -29.32 46.71 3.25
N ILE A 3 -28.47 45.84 2.71
CA ILE A 3 -27.25 46.26 2.02
C ILE A 3 -27.65 46.69 0.60
N LYS A 4 -27.78 48.01 0.39
CA LYS A 4 -27.91 48.60 -0.96
C LYS A 4 -26.59 48.44 -1.71
N ILE A 5 -26.48 47.41 -2.52
CA ILE A 5 -25.37 47.24 -3.47
C ILE A 5 -25.57 48.27 -4.60
N ARG A 6 -24.69 49.28 -4.69
CA ARG A 6 -24.68 50.25 -5.81
C ARG A 6 -24.51 49.49 -7.13
N SER A 7 -25.27 49.84 -8.16
CA SER A 7 -25.31 49.16 -9.48
C SER A 7 -23.94 48.92 -10.13
N GLY A 8 -22.95 49.79 -9.89
CA GLY A 8 -21.56 49.60 -10.35
C GLY A 8 -20.85 48.39 -9.75
N ASN A 9 -21.19 47.97 -8.52
CA ASN A 9 -20.59 46.81 -7.87
C ASN A 9 -21.13 45.49 -8.44
N LEU A 10 -22.38 45.47 -8.94
CA LEU A 10 -22.97 44.27 -9.50
C LEU A 10 -22.33 43.90 -10.84
N PHE A 11 -22.06 44.91 -11.70
CA PHE A 11 -21.35 44.71 -12.96
C PHE A 11 -19.91 44.23 -12.74
N PHE A 12 -19.20 44.82 -11.77
CA PHE A 12 -17.84 44.41 -11.42
C PHE A 12 -17.80 42.97 -10.88
N LEU A 13 -18.75 42.59 -10.02
CA LEU A 13 -18.86 41.22 -9.51
C LEU A 13 -19.20 40.21 -10.61
N LEU A 14 -20.07 40.57 -11.56
CA LEU A 14 -20.37 39.75 -12.73
C LEU A 14 -19.15 39.56 -13.62
N LEU A 15 -18.37 40.62 -13.86
CA LEU A 15 -17.13 40.54 -14.64
C LEU A 15 -16.09 39.66 -13.95
N LEU A 16 -15.94 39.79 -12.62
CA LEU A 16 -15.01 38.99 -11.82
C LEU A 16 -15.44 37.51 -11.77
N PHE A 17 -16.75 37.24 -11.68
CA PHE A 17 -17.31 35.90 -11.76
C PHE A 17 -17.12 35.28 -13.16
N LEU A 18 -17.33 36.05 -14.23
CA LEU A 18 -17.06 35.61 -15.60
C LEU A 18 -15.56 35.32 -15.81
N LEU A 19 -14.68 36.18 -15.29
CA LEU A 19 -13.23 35.96 -15.30
C LEU A 19 -12.83 34.73 -14.49
N CYS A 20 -13.46 34.46 -13.35
CA CYS A 20 -13.27 33.23 -12.59
C CYS A 20 -13.77 32.00 -13.35
N ILE A 21 -14.90 32.09 -14.06
CA ILE A 21 -15.42 31.01 -14.90
C ILE A 21 -14.50 30.76 -16.08
N VAL A 22 -14.04 31.80 -16.79
CA VAL A 22 -13.09 31.69 -17.90
C VAL A 22 -11.76 31.15 -17.39
N TYR A 23 -11.27 31.61 -16.24
CA TYR A 23 -10.10 31.04 -15.60
C TYR A 23 -10.30 29.56 -15.24
N TYR A 24 -11.46 29.20 -14.71
CA TYR A 24 -11.77 27.81 -14.35
C TYR A 24 -11.94 26.91 -15.58
N LEU A 25 -12.56 27.40 -16.66
CA LEU A 25 -12.78 26.65 -17.90
C LEU A 25 -11.51 26.51 -18.74
N PHE A 26 -10.63 27.51 -18.75
CA PHE A 26 -9.46 27.54 -19.64
C PHE A 26 -8.12 27.34 -18.94
N PHE A 27 -8.02 27.60 -17.63
CA PHE A 27 -6.74 27.64 -16.90
C PHE A 27 -6.71 26.77 -15.64
N ALA A 28 -7.83 26.24 -15.16
CA ALA A 28 -7.81 25.23 -14.10
C ALA A 28 -7.33 23.90 -14.70
N ASP A 29 -6.06 23.60 -14.48
CA ASP A 29 -5.48 22.30 -14.83
C ASP A 29 -6.06 21.24 -13.89
N HIS A 30 -7.21 20.68 -14.26
CA HIS A 30 -7.81 19.57 -13.55
C HIS A 30 -6.84 18.40 -13.59
N TYR A 31 -6.34 18.00 -12.41
CA TYR A 31 -5.43 16.87 -12.29
C TYR A 31 -6.04 15.64 -12.97
N LYS A 32 -5.43 15.19 -14.06
CA LYS A 32 -5.75 13.90 -14.69
C LYS A 32 -4.77 12.83 -14.19
N PRO A 33 -5.27 11.73 -13.59
CA PRO A 33 -4.42 10.67 -13.07
C PRO A 33 -3.73 9.87 -14.16
N LEU A 34 -4.33 9.80 -15.36
CA LEU A 34 -3.82 9.11 -16.54
C LEU A 34 -3.88 10.06 -17.74
N HIS A 35 -2.85 10.01 -18.56
CA HIS A 35 -2.72 10.78 -19.81
C HIS A 35 -2.56 9.78 -20.94
N HIS A 36 -3.56 9.70 -21.83
CA HIS A 36 -3.45 8.88 -23.04
C HIS A 36 -2.29 9.37 -23.90
N LEU A 37 -1.46 8.45 -24.39
CA LEU A 37 -0.32 8.76 -25.24
C LEU A 37 -0.64 8.46 -26.70
N ASN A 38 -0.41 9.45 -27.56
CA ASN A 38 -0.44 9.22 -29.00
C ASN A 38 0.75 8.37 -29.46
N LYS A 39 0.65 7.75 -30.64
CA LYS A 39 1.70 6.90 -31.22
C LYS A 39 3.10 7.54 -31.22
N ASN A 40 3.18 8.84 -31.46
CA ASN A 40 4.44 9.59 -31.51
C ASN A 40 5.02 9.93 -30.12
N GLN A 41 4.28 9.65 -29.05
CA GLN A 41 4.66 9.92 -27.66
C GLN A 41 4.97 8.63 -26.88
N LEU A 42 4.84 7.47 -27.54
CA LEU A 42 5.05 6.18 -26.89
C LEU A 42 6.53 6.01 -26.51
N PRO A 43 6.82 5.56 -25.27
CA PRO A 43 8.18 5.31 -24.83
C PRO A 43 8.76 4.08 -25.53
N ASP A 44 10.03 3.81 -25.26
CA ASP A 44 10.59 2.49 -25.51
C ASP A 44 10.03 1.46 -24.52
N PHE A 45 9.73 0.26 -25.01
CA PHE A 45 9.20 -0.86 -24.23
C PHE A 45 10.21 -2.01 -24.11
N SER A 46 11.46 -1.81 -24.57
CA SER A 46 12.52 -2.78 -24.36
C SER A 46 12.75 -3.05 -22.87
N ASP A 47 12.84 -4.33 -22.50
CA ASP A 47 13.13 -4.80 -21.14
C ASP A 47 14.39 -5.68 -21.19
N ASP A 48 15.26 -5.57 -20.18
CA ASP A 48 16.47 -6.39 -20.03
C ASP A 48 16.22 -7.65 -19.19
N MET A 49 15.01 -7.80 -18.63
CA MET A 49 14.57 -8.97 -17.89
C MET A 49 14.03 -10.10 -18.79
N ALA A 50 14.09 -11.33 -18.30
CA ALA A 50 13.51 -12.48 -18.98
C ALA A 50 11.98 -12.47 -18.93
N TYR A 51 11.34 -12.80 -20.05
CA TYR A 51 9.89 -12.92 -20.18
C TYR A 51 9.22 -13.88 -19.18
N GLN A 52 9.94 -14.87 -18.67
CA GLN A 52 9.40 -15.83 -17.70
C GLN A 52 8.85 -15.15 -16.43
N SER A 53 9.50 -14.10 -15.93
CA SER A 53 9.00 -13.40 -14.74
C SER A 53 7.70 -12.64 -15.02
N PHE A 54 7.53 -12.14 -16.25
CA PHE A 54 6.28 -11.53 -16.68
C PHE A 54 5.16 -12.58 -16.72
N LEU A 55 5.40 -13.74 -17.33
CA LEU A 55 4.40 -14.81 -17.46
C LEU A 55 3.90 -15.29 -16.09
N SER A 56 4.81 -15.52 -15.14
CA SER A 56 4.42 -15.88 -13.78
C SER A 56 3.62 -14.78 -13.08
N ALA A 57 3.91 -13.49 -13.33
CA ALA A 57 3.11 -12.40 -12.80
C ALA A 57 1.71 -12.31 -13.45
N ALA A 58 1.63 -12.57 -14.75
CA ALA A 58 0.39 -12.59 -15.51
C ALA A 58 -0.55 -13.71 -15.03
N GLU A 59 -0.03 -14.91 -14.80
CA GLU A 59 -0.79 -16.04 -14.23
C GLU A 59 -1.41 -15.70 -12.88
N ASN A 60 -0.63 -15.13 -11.96
CA ASN A 60 -1.13 -14.71 -10.64
C ASN A 60 -2.23 -13.64 -10.76
N HIS A 61 -2.09 -12.74 -11.74
CA HIS A 61 -3.09 -11.71 -11.97
C HIS A 61 -4.37 -12.30 -12.56
N LEU A 62 -4.27 -13.29 -13.46
CA LEU A 62 -5.42 -14.01 -13.99
C LEU A 62 -6.18 -14.76 -12.90
N GLU A 63 -5.49 -15.47 -12.00
CA GLU A 63 -6.12 -16.14 -10.85
C GLU A 63 -6.91 -15.12 -9.99
N PHE A 64 -6.28 -13.99 -9.66
CA PHE A 64 -6.91 -12.92 -8.89
C PHE A 64 -8.16 -12.34 -9.57
N LEU A 65 -8.14 -12.17 -10.89
CA LEU A 65 -9.28 -11.62 -11.64
C LEU A 65 -10.41 -12.64 -11.77
N GLN A 66 -10.09 -13.93 -11.92
CA GLN A 66 -11.08 -15.00 -12.04
C GLN A 66 -11.91 -15.21 -10.77
N GLU A 67 -11.38 -14.84 -9.60
CA GLU A 67 -12.11 -14.85 -8.33
C GLU A 67 -13.11 -13.68 -8.17
N ARG A 68 -13.12 -12.70 -9.09
CA ARG A 68 -14.00 -11.52 -9.02
C ARG A 68 -15.38 -11.78 -9.62
N GLU A 69 -16.38 -11.07 -9.12
CA GLU A 69 -17.72 -11.08 -9.74
C GLU A 69 -17.63 -10.49 -11.16
N LYS A 70 -18.21 -11.19 -12.14
CA LYS A 70 -18.16 -10.77 -13.56
C LYS A 70 -18.77 -9.40 -13.84
N SER A 71 -19.70 -8.96 -13.00
CA SER A 71 -20.31 -7.62 -13.04
C SER A 71 -19.36 -6.51 -12.55
N THR A 72 -18.22 -6.85 -11.95
CA THR A 72 -17.23 -5.88 -11.47
C THR A 72 -16.64 -5.13 -12.66
N LEU A 73 -16.57 -3.80 -12.55
CA LEU A 73 -15.89 -2.96 -13.51
C LEU A 73 -14.55 -2.49 -12.95
N ILE A 74 -13.50 -2.59 -13.77
CA ILE A 74 -12.21 -1.97 -13.51
C ILE A 74 -12.29 -0.53 -13.98
N VAL A 75 -12.03 0.42 -13.09
CA VAL A 75 -12.10 1.86 -13.37
C VAL A 75 -10.71 2.46 -13.34
N LEU A 76 -10.29 3.05 -14.46
CA LEU A 76 -8.99 3.70 -14.62
C LEU A 76 -9.21 5.13 -15.12
N GLY A 77 -9.34 6.08 -14.21
CA GLY A 77 -9.70 7.46 -14.56
C GLY A 77 -11.11 7.52 -15.14
N GLU A 78 -11.22 7.93 -16.41
CA GLU A 78 -12.48 8.02 -17.15
C GLU A 78 -12.83 6.71 -17.88
N TYR A 79 -11.91 5.75 -17.90
CA TYR A 79 -12.05 4.49 -18.63
C TYR A 79 -12.61 3.39 -17.72
N GLN A 80 -13.48 2.55 -18.29
CA GLN A 80 -14.11 1.43 -17.60
C GLN A 80 -14.01 0.16 -18.46
N PHE A 81 -13.68 -0.96 -17.82
CA PHE A 81 -13.50 -2.25 -18.48
C PHE A 81 -14.14 -3.37 -17.65
N SER A 82 -14.65 -4.39 -18.30
CA SER A 82 -15.10 -5.60 -17.60
C SER A 82 -13.92 -6.46 -17.16
N ILE A 83 -14.15 -7.33 -16.17
CA ILE A 83 -13.17 -8.37 -15.80
C ILE A 83 -12.79 -9.23 -17.02
N ASP A 84 -13.76 -9.60 -17.86
CA ASP A 84 -13.52 -10.43 -19.04
C ASP A 84 -12.57 -9.73 -20.05
N GLN A 85 -12.71 -8.42 -20.27
CA GLN A 85 -11.80 -7.65 -21.11
C GLN A 85 -10.37 -7.63 -20.56
N ALA A 86 -10.21 -7.45 -19.25
CA ALA A 86 -8.89 -7.47 -18.61
C ALA A 86 -8.25 -8.86 -18.68
N VAL A 87 -9.03 -9.92 -18.44
CA VAL A 87 -8.58 -11.31 -18.57
C VAL A 87 -8.13 -11.61 -19.99
N GLN A 88 -8.92 -11.24 -21.00
CA GLN A 88 -8.58 -11.43 -22.40
C GLN A 88 -7.30 -10.67 -22.76
N SER A 89 -7.17 -9.42 -22.31
CA SER A 89 -5.98 -8.60 -22.55
C SER A 89 -4.69 -9.19 -22.00
N ILE A 90 -4.74 -9.75 -20.79
CA ILE A 90 -3.59 -10.41 -20.18
C ILE A 90 -3.24 -11.70 -20.93
N ARG A 91 -4.24 -12.48 -21.38
CA ARG A 91 -4.02 -13.71 -22.15
C ARG A 91 -3.36 -13.44 -23.49
N GLU A 92 -3.88 -12.51 -24.28
CA GLU A 92 -3.31 -12.16 -25.59
C GLU A 92 -1.88 -11.64 -25.46
N PHE A 93 -1.61 -10.78 -24.48
CA PHE A 93 -0.25 -10.33 -24.23
C PHE A 93 0.67 -11.50 -23.82
N SER A 94 0.18 -12.39 -22.96
CA SER A 94 0.94 -13.56 -22.52
C SER A 94 1.23 -14.52 -23.67
N GLU A 95 0.31 -14.69 -24.62
CA GLU A 95 0.53 -15.48 -25.83
C GLU A 95 1.62 -14.88 -26.72
N GLU A 96 1.63 -13.55 -26.90
CA GLU A 96 2.71 -12.89 -27.64
C GLU A 96 4.05 -13.08 -26.91
N ILE A 97 4.09 -12.87 -25.59
CA ILE A 97 5.31 -13.09 -24.79
C ILE A 97 5.80 -14.55 -24.87
N HIS A 98 4.91 -15.54 -24.91
CA HIS A 98 5.27 -16.96 -25.09
C HIS A 98 5.94 -17.24 -26.44
N ARG A 99 5.66 -16.45 -27.49
CA ARG A 99 6.34 -16.56 -28.80
C ARG A 99 7.77 -16.03 -28.76
N ASN A 100 8.19 -15.46 -27.63
CA ASN A 100 9.52 -14.91 -27.40
C ASN A 100 9.92 -13.89 -28.48
N PRO A 101 9.12 -12.81 -28.68
CA PRO A 101 9.36 -11.83 -29.72
C PRO A 101 10.68 -11.08 -29.46
N SER A 102 11.32 -10.63 -30.54
CA SER A 102 12.41 -9.66 -30.40
C SER A 102 11.89 -8.36 -29.78
N PRO A 103 12.75 -7.54 -29.15
CA PRO A 103 12.35 -6.26 -28.59
C PRO A 103 11.61 -5.36 -29.59
N GLU A 104 12.05 -5.35 -30.86
CA GLU A 104 11.42 -4.58 -31.93
C GLU A 104 10.00 -5.08 -32.24
N ASN A 105 9.83 -6.40 -32.35
CA ASN A 105 8.53 -7.02 -32.60
C ASN A 105 7.56 -6.79 -31.43
N LEU A 106 8.03 -6.94 -30.18
CA LEU A 106 7.20 -6.67 -29.00
C LEU A 106 6.78 -5.19 -28.94
N GLN A 107 7.73 -4.29 -29.22
CA GLN A 107 7.45 -2.86 -29.25
C GLN A 107 6.41 -2.51 -30.32
N GLN A 108 6.53 -3.10 -31.52
CA GLN A 108 5.53 -2.93 -32.58
C GLN A 108 4.17 -3.49 -32.17
N TYR A 109 4.14 -4.70 -31.60
CA TYR A 109 2.92 -5.33 -31.12
C TYR A 109 2.18 -4.47 -30.08
N ILE A 110 2.90 -3.90 -29.10
CA ILE A 110 2.32 -2.97 -28.12
C ILE A 110 1.73 -1.74 -28.83
N ARG A 111 2.47 -1.12 -29.76
CA ARG A 111 2.03 0.08 -30.48
C ARG A 111 0.77 -0.13 -31.33
N GLU A 112 0.58 -1.35 -31.83
CA GLU A 112 -0.54 -1.69 -32.72
C GLU A 112 -1.77 -2.14 -31.95
N ASN A 113 -1.60 -2.87 -30.84
CA ASN A 113 -2.69 -3.58 -30.17
C ASN A 113 -3.09 -3.00 -28.80
N TYR A 114 -2.30 -2.10 -28.21
CA TYR A 114 -2.54 -1.59 -26.84
C TYR A 114 -2.67 -0.07 -26.78
N GLU A 115 -3.59 0.38 -25.91
CA GLU A 115 -3.69 1.78 -25.54
C GLU A 115 -2.75 2.07 -24.35
N VAL A 116 -1.90 3.09 -24.50
CA VAL A 116 -0.85 3.40 -23.53
C VAL A 116 -1.16 4.69 -22.80
N PHE A 117 -1.08 4.63 -21.47
CA PHE A 117 -1.35 5.75 -20.59
C PHE A 117 -0.12 6.10 -19.75
N GLN A 118 0.22 7.38 -19.69
CA GLN A 118 1.20 7.92 -18.75
C GLN A 118 0.52 8.27 -17.43
N ALA A 119 1.10 7.79 -16.31
CA ALA A 119 0.66 8.19 -14.97
C ALA A 119 0.94 9.67 -14.71
N GLY A 120 -0.04 10.38 -14.13
CA GLY A 120 -0.02 11.84 -13.97
C GLY A 120 1.07 12.38 -13.03
N GLY A 121 1.51 11.59 -12.04
CA GLY A 121 2.56 11.98 -11.07
C GLY A 121 2.27 13.30 -10.31
N ARG A 122 3.22 13.74 -9.48
CA ARG A 122 3.17 15.09 -8.89
C ARG A 122 3.67 16.11 -9.91
N LYS A 123 2.91 17.19 -10.13
CA LYS A 123 3.30 18.28 -11.02
C LYS A 123 4.43 19.09 -10.39
N THR A 124 5.61 19.10 -11.00
CA THR A 124 6.70 20.05 -10.68
C THR A 124 6.80 21.11 -11.77
N LYS A 125 7.60 22.17 -11.54
CA LYS A 125 7.80 23.27 -12.51
C LYS A 125 8.39 22.83 -13.86
N ARG A 126 8.98 21.63 -13.97
CA ARG A 126 9.68 21.16 -15.17
C ARG A 126 9.37 19.72 -15.61
N LYS A 127 8.83 18.85 -14.74
CA LYS A 127 8.47 17.44 -15.06
C LYS A 127 7.32 16.91 -14.19
N ARG A 128 6.68 15.82 -14.63
CA ARG A 128 5.85 14.98 -13.74
C ARG A 128 6.78 14.00 -13.04
N GLU A 129 6.77 13.99 -11.71
CA GLU A 129 7.60 13.09 -10.91
C GLU A 129 6.73 12.04 -10.21
N MET A 130 7.19 10.79 -10.23
CA MET A 130 6.57 9.70 -9.48
C MET A 130 7.56 9.17 -8.46
N LEU A 131 7.12 9.06 -7.21
CA LEU A 131 7.90 8.38 -6.18
C LEU A 131 7.71 6.88 -6.33
N VAL A 132 8.76 6.18 -6.78
CA VAL A 132 8.81 4.72 -6.80
C VAL A 132 9.49 4.26 -5.51
N THR A 133 8.81 3.45 -4.72
CA THR A 133 9.39 2.81 -3.52
C THR A 133 9.38 1.30 -3.70
N GLY A 134 10.49 0.64 -3.39
CA GLY A 134 10.54 -0.82 -3.31
C GLY A 134 10.05 -1.32 -1.96
N TYR A 135 9.31 -2.43 -1.96
CA TYR A 135 9.06 -3.22 -0.77
C TYR A 135 9.77 -4.57 -0.94
N TYR A 136 10.43 -5.04 0.11
CA TYR A 136 10.96 -6.40 0.17
C TYR A 136 10.20 -7.14 1.27
N GLU A 137 10.00 -8.45 1.12
CA GLU A 137 9.37 -9.25 2.16
C GLU A 137 10.44 -9.85 3.08
N PRO A 138 10.68 -9.26 4.27
CA PRO A 138 11.69 -9.77 5.21
C PRO A 138 11.38 -11.21 5.64
N VAL A 139 12.44 -12.01 5.77
CA VAL A 139 12.37 -13.34 6.37
C VAL A 139 12.79 -13.24 7.84
N PHE A 140 11.83 -13.43 8.73
CA PHE A 140 12.07 -13.49 10.17
C PHE A 140 12.25 -14.93 10.63
N VAL A 141 12.92 -15.12 11.77
CA VAL A 141 13.07 -16.44 12.40
C VAL A 141 12.10 -16.54 13.56
N GLY A 142 11.29 -17.60 13.59
CA GLY A 142 10.26 -17.76 14.62
C GLY A 142 10.09 -19.20 15.10
N SER A 143 9.30 -19.34 16.16
CA SER A 143 8.85 -20.63 16.70
C SER A 143 7.37 -20.58 17.02
N LEU A 144 6.65 -21.67 16.76
CA LEU A 144 5.25 -21.81 17.15
C LEU A 144 5.10 -22.02 18.67
N THR A 145 6.18 -22.38 19.36
CA THR A 145 6.20 -22.56 20.81
C THR A 145 7.08 -21.51 21.47
N ARG A 146 6.58 -20.96 22.58
CA ARG A 146 7.36 -19.98 23.37
C ARG A 146 8.53 -20.69 24.04
N THR A 147 9.72 -20.49 23.51
CA THR A 147 10.96 -21.10 24.01
C THR A 147 12.09 -20.11 23.82
N GLY A 148 13.01 -19.95 24.77
CA GLY A 148 14.14 -19.03 24.60
C GLY A 148 14.98 -19.43 23.37
N PRO A 149 15.31 -18.50 22.44
CA PRO A 149 15.13 -17.04 22.48
C PRO A 149 13.79 -16.50 21.89
N PHE A 150 12.93 -17.36 21.35
CA PHE A 150 11.62 -17.02 20.76
C PHE A 150 10.57 -16.68 21.82
N ILE A 151 10.59 -15.44 22.29
CA ILE A 151 9.69 -14.96 23.36
C ILE A 151 8.83 -13.76 22.98
N TYR A 152 8.99 -13.20 21.78
CA TYR A 152 8.27 -12.01 21.32
C TYR A 152 7.08 -12.40 20.41
N PRO A 153 5.84 -12.37 20.92
CA PRO A 153 4.69 -12.90 20.21
C PRO A 153 4.21 -12.00 19.08
N ILE A 154 3.81 -12.63 17.98
CA ILE A 154 2.97 -12.07 16.93
C ILE A 154 1.56 -12.61 17.15
N TYR A 155 0.56 -11.73 17.17
CA TYR A 155 -0.80 -12.10 17.55
C TYR A 155 -1.75 -12.16 16.35
N SER A 156 -2.72 -13.08 16.43
CA SER A 156 -3.93 -13.04 15.61
C SER A 156 -4.93 -12.02 16.15
N PRO A 157 -5.92 -11.58 15.34
CA PRO A 157 -6.96 -10.69 15.81
C PRO A 157 -7.74 -11.30 16.99
N PRO A 158 -7.78 -10.62 18.14
CA PRO A 158 -8.57 -11.07 19.28
C PRO A 158 -10.07 -11.02 18.99
N LYS A 159 -10.87 -11.88 19.65
CA LYS A 159 -12.33 -11.91 19.46
C LYS A 159 -13.03 -10.64 19.95
N ASP A 160 -12.41 -9.92 20.89
CA ASP A 160 -12.94 -8.67 21.44
C ASP A 160 -12.56 -7.43 20.62
N LEU A 161 -11.74 -7.58 19.57
CA LEU A 161 -11.38 -6.51 18.65
C LEU A 161 -12.55 -6.23 17.70
N VAL A 162 -13.26 -5.13 17.94
CA VAL A 162 -14.48 -4.76 17.21
C VAL A 162 -14.34 -3.39 16.54
N SER A 163 -15.00 -3.24 15.38
CA SER A 163 -15.09 -1.95 14.67
C SER A 163 -16.52 -1.42 14.70
N ARG A 164 -16.69 -0.12 15.04
CA ARG A 164 -18.00 0.56 15.04
C ARG A 164 -17.93 1.87 14.30
N LYS A 165 -18.99 2.20 13.57
CA LYS A 165 -19.17 3.52 12.96
C LYS A 165 -19.78 4.47 13.99
N ILE A 166 -19.05 5.51 14.38
CA ILE A 166 -19.47 6.52 15.35
C ILE A 166 -19.29 7.89 14.70
N LYS A 167 -20.37 8.67 14.57
CA LYS A 167 -20.36 10.00 13.92
C LYS A 167 -19.70 9.97 12.53
N GLY A 168 -20.02 8.95 11.72
CA GLY A 168 -19.50 8.79 10.37
C GLY A 168 -18.08 8.21 10.27
N LYS A 169 -17.35 8.07 11.38
CA LYS A 169 -15.99 7.50 11.40
C LYS A 169 -16.01 6.05 11.91
N THR A 170 -15.28 5.16 11.24
CA THR A 170 -15.04 3.81 11.75
C THR A 170 -13.96 3.87 12.82
N LEU A 171 -14.29 3.45 14.03
CA LEU A 171 -13.39 3.35 15.17
C LEU A 171 -13.21 1.88 15.54
N THR A 172 -11.96 1.49 15.79
CA THR A 172 -11.62 0.17 16.32
C THR A 172 -11.48 0.25 17.84
N GLY A 173 -12.04 -0.75 18.52
CA GLY A 173 -12.18 -0.76 19.95
C GLY A 173 -12.47 -2.15 20.50
N ARG A 174 -12.85 -2.19 21.77
CA ARG A 174 -13.35 -3.39 22.47
C ARG A 174 -14.60 -3.06 23.25
N MET A 175 -15.43 -4.09 23.50
CA MET A 175 -16.55 -3.98 24.43
C MET A 175 -16.10 -4.27 25.85
N THR A 176 -16.49 -3.42 26.79
CA THR A 176 -16.28 -3.60 28.22
C THR A 176 -17.63 -3.50 28.93
N ALA A 177 -17.67 -3.77 30.24
CA ALA A 177 -18.88 -3.54 31.04
C ALA A 177 -19.38 -2.08 30.97
N GLY A 178 -18.47 -1.12 30.79
CA GLY A 178 -18.77 0.30 30.58
C GLY A 178 -19.07 0.70 29.12
N GLY A 179 -19.21 -0.27 28.21
CA GLY A 179 -19.48 -0.05 26.79
C GLY A 179 -18.23 -0.07 25.91
N PHE A 180 -18.36 0.51 24.72
CA PHE A 180 -17.33 0.52 23.69
C PHE A 180 -16.19 1.49 24.05
N THR A 181 -14.97 0.99 24.11
CA THR A 181 -13.76 1.79 24.37
C THR A 181 -12.68 1.53 23.33
N LYS A 182 -11.68 2.41 23.24
CA LYS A 182 -10.54 2.22 22.34
C LYS A 182 -9.79 0.93 22.67
N TYR A 183 -9.23 0.30 21.65
CA TYR A 183 -8.45 -0.92 21.85
C TYR A 183 -7.14 -0.62 22.59
N TRP A 184 -6.47 -1.66 23.09
CA TRP A 184 -5.20 -1.54 23.79
C TRP A 184 -4.11 -0.92 22.89
N THR A 185 -3.30 -0.03 23.45
CA THR A 185 -2.07 0.46 22.80
C THR A 185 -1.00 -0.63 22.77
N ARG A 186 0.02 -0.49 21.91
CA ARG A 186 1.21 -1.36 21.93
C ARG A 186 1.79 -1.55 23.34
N ALA A 187 2.01 -0.47 24.07
CA ALA A 187 2.60 -0.51 25.40
C ALA A 187 1.76 -1.35 26.38
N GLN A 188 0.43 -1.26 26.31
CA GLN A 188 -0.48 -2.05 27.14
C GLN A 188 -0.49 -3.51 26.71
N ILE A 189 -0.53 -3.79 25.41
CA ILE A 189 -0.46 -5.15 24.86
C ILE A 189 0.81 -5.87 25.35
N GLU A 190 1.96 -5.21 25.23
CA GLU A 190 3.27 -5.80 25.56
C GLU A 190 3.52 -5.90 27.07
N LYS A 191 2.91 -5.02 27.89
CA LYS A 191 3.12 -5.00 29.35
C LYS A 191 2.09 -5.82 30.14
N GLU A 192 0.82 -5.79 29.75
CA GLU A 192 -0.29 -6.31 30.56
C GLU A 192 -0.70 -7.74 30.15
N ASN A 193 -0.07 -8.31 29.12
CA ASN A 193 -0.35 -9.66 28.62
C ASN A 193 -1.84 -9.91 28.30
N VAL A 194 -2.56 -8.85 27.89
CA VAL A 194 -3.99 -8.84 27.60
C VAL A 194 -4.38 -9.70 26.39
N LEU A 195 -3.39 -10.18 25.62
CA LEU A 195 -3.58 -11.00 24.41
C LEU A 195 -3.15 -12.46 24.59
N LYS A 196 -2.95 -12.91 25.83
CA LYS A 196 -2.58 -14.30 26.12
C LYS A 196 -3.56 -15.28 25.44
N GLY A 197 -3.02 -16.24 24.68
CA GLY A 197 -3.80 -17.24 23.94
C GLY A 197 -4.07 -16.89 22.47
N TYR A 198 -3.69 -15.70 22.00
CA TYR A 198 -3.80 -15.28 20.60
C TYR A 198 -2.46 -15.33 19.85
N GLU A 199 -1.42 -15.92 20.42
CA GLU A 199 -0.10 -16.00 19.80
C GLU A 199 -0.13 -16.90 18.54
N LEU A 200 0.28 -16.35 17.40
CA LEU A 200 0.50 -17.10 16.17
C LEU A 200 1.89 -17.71 16.11
N VAL A 201 2.90 -16.90 16.46
CA VAL A 201 4.31 -17.27 16.38
C VAL A 201 5.12 -16.35 17.28
N PHE A 202 6.24 -16.85 17.80
CA PHE A 202 7.16 -16.10 18.63
C PHE A 202 8.45 -15.81 17.84
N LEU A 203 8.85 -14.55 17.76
CA LEU A 203 10.12 -14.13 17.18
C LEU A 203 11.20 -14.02 18.27
N LYS A 204 12.46 -14.01 17.82
CA LYS A 204 13.65 -13.91 18.69
C LYS A 204 14.00 -12.47 19.11
N ASP A 205 13.49 -11.48 18.38
CA ASP A 205 13.91 -10.09 18.49
C ASP A 205 12.66 -9.17 18.48
N PRO A 206 12.55 -8.23 19.43
CA PRO A 206 11.38 -7.35 19.54
C PRO A 206 11.33 -6.30 18.42
N PHE A 207 12.48 -5.87 17.91
CA PHE A 207 12.55 -4.97 16.77
C PHE A 207 12.17 -5.67 15.46
N ASP A 208 12.48 -6.96 15.30
CA ASP A 208 11.96 -7.80 14.21
C ASP A 208 10.42 -7.88 14.26
N ALA A 209 9.86 -8.14 15.46
CA ALA A 209 8.40 -8.17 15.64
C ALA A 209 7.75 -6.81 15.33
N PHE A 210 8.40 -5.72 15.73
CA PHE A 210 7.98 -4.37 15.39
C PHE A 210 8.05 -4.10 13.88
N LEU A 211 9.16 -4.45 13.22
CA LEU A 211 9.34 -4.27 11.78
C LEU A 211 8.29 -5.03 11.01
N LEU A 212 8.03 -6.30 11.36
CA LEU A 212 6.96 -7.09 10.75
C LEU A 212 5.61 -6.37 10.81
N GLN A 213 5.28 -5.74 11.94
CA GLN A 213 4.06 -4.95 12.11
C GLN A 213 4.05 -3.66 11.28
N VAL A 214 5.19 -3.01 11.09
CA VAL A 214 5.31 -1.83 10.20
C VAL A 214 5.11 -2.22 8.74
N GLN A 215 5.68 -3.37 8.33
CA GLN A 215 5.61 -3.85 6.95
C GLN A 215 4.23 -4.43 6.61
N GLY A 216 3.54 -5.06 7.57
CA GLY A 216 2.19 -5.59 7.40
C GLY A 216 2.13 -6.98 6.75
N SER A 217 3.23 -7.49 6.21
CA SER A 217 3.42 -8.91 5.88
C SER A 217 4.86 -9.34 6.10
N GLY A 218 5.09 -10.65 6.11
CA GLY A 218 6.44 -11.19 6.17
C GLY A 218 6.46 -12.72 6.08
N ARG A 219 7.64 -13.27 5.82
CA ARG A 219 7.86 -14.71 5.84
C ARG A 219 8.52 -15.10 7.15
N ILE A 220 8.01 -16.14 7.80
CA ILE A 220 8.57 -16.69 9.02
C ILE A 220 9.19 -18.04 8.70
N ARG A 221 10.51 -18.13 8.86
CA ARG A 221 11.23 -19.40 8.84
C ARG A 221 11.17 -20.00 10.24
N LEU A 222 10.49 -21.13 10.33
CA LEU A 222 10.34 -21.90 11.56
C LEU A 222 11.57 -22.76 11.86
N ARG A 223 11.59 -23.36 13.05
CA ARG A 223 12.73 -24.18 13.53
C ARG A 223 12.96 -25.44 12.71
N ASP A 224 11.95 -25.94 12.01
CA ASP A 224 12.00 -27.06 11.08
C ASP A 224 12.40 -26.64 9.65
N ASN A 225 12.84 -25.39 9.47
CA ASN A 225 13.14 -24.73 8.20
C ASN A 225 11.94 -24.53 7.25
N SER A 226 10.73 -24.91 7.65
CA SER A 226 9.53 -24.54 6.90
C SER A 226 9.35 -23.02 6.91
N ILE A 227 8.82 -22.48 5.81
CA ILE A 227 8.54 -21.06 5.66
C ILE A 227 7.03 -20.87 5.62
N ARG A 228 6.50 -20.02 6.49
CA ARG A 228 5.09 -19.65 6.51
C ARG A 228 4.94 -18.15 6.34
N THR A 229 4.01 -17.73 5.50
CA THR A 229 3.70 -16.31 5.30
C THR A 229 2.72 -15.84 6.37
N VAL A 230 2.92 -14.64 6.91
CA VAL A 230 1.94 -13.93 7.72
C VAL A 230 1.50 -12.67 7.00
N ARG A 231 0.21 -12.34 7.08
CA ARG A 231 -0.39 -11.18 6.41
C ARG A 231 -1.21 -10.37 7.39
N PHE A 232 -1.27 -9.06 7.16
CA PHE A 232 -2.14 -8.14 7.88
C PHE A 232 -3.56 -8.69 7.94
N ALA A 233 -4.12 -8.72 9.14
CA ALA A 233 -5.51 -9.11 9.38
C ALA A 233 -6.31 -7.99 10.04
N ALA A 234 -5.71 -7.28 11.01
CA ALA A 234 -6.36 -6.16 11.67
C ALA A 234 -5.37 -5.18 12.28
N SER A 235 -5.87 -4.01 12.67
CA SER A 235 -5.14 -2.97 13.41
C SER A 235 -5.88 -2.65 14.70
N ASN A 236 -5.17 -2.29 15.77
CA ASN A 236 -5.79 -1.80 17.01
C ASN A 236 -6.43 -0.40 16.87
N GLY A 237 -6.34 0.22 15.68
CA GLY A 237 -6.97 1.51 15.36
C GLY A 237 -6.24 2.75 15.87
N HIS A 238 -5.09 2.59 16.53
CA HIS A 238 -4.26 3.73 16.96
C HIS A 238 -3.45 4.31 15.80
N PRO A 239 -3.09 5.62 15.85
CA PRO A 239 -2.27 6.23 14.81
C PRO A 239 -0.86 5.65 14.80
N TYR A 240 -0.25 5.62 13.62
CA TYR A 240 1.16 5.29 13.48
C TYR A 240 2.03 6.48 13.88
N ASN A 241 2.97 6.26 14.80
CA ASN A 241 4.00 7.25 15.12
C ASN A 241 5.38 6.72 14.70
N SER A 242 6.15 7.54 13.97
CA SER A 242 7.46 7.12 13.43
C SER A 242 8.54 7.13 14.50
N ILE A 243 9.14 5.97 14.78
CA ILE A 243 10.29 5.86 15.69
C ILE A 243 11.56 6.48 15.09
N GLY A 244 11.68 6.53 13.76
CA GLY A 244 12.78 7.19 13.09
C GLY A 244 12.71 8.71 13.30
N LYS A 245 11.50 9.28 13.17
CA LYS A 245 11.27 10.70 13.49
C LYS A 245 11.54 11.00 14.96
N LEU A 246 11.08 10.15 15.88
CA LEU A 246 11.38 10.30 17.30
C LEU A 246 12.90 10.41 17.55
N LEU A 247 13.69 9.51 16.95
CA LEU A 247 15.14 9.50 17.11
C LEU A 247 15.80 10.77 16.55
N VAL A 248 15.26 11.35 15.47
CA VAL A 248 15.73 12.64 14.93
C VAL A 248 15.37 13.79 15.88
N ASP A 249 14.11 13.84 16.31
CA ASP A 249 13.60 14.90 17.19
C ASP A 249 14.37 14.91 18.54
N GLU A 250 14.78 13.73 19.03
CA GLU A 250 15.61 13.56 20.24
C GLU A 250 17.13 13.71 19.98
N LYS A 251 17.54 14.11 18.77
CA LYS A 251 18.94 14.27 18.35
C LYS A 251 19.80 13.01 18.54
N LYS A 252 19.18 11.83 18.41
CA LYS A 252 19.84 10.51 18.52
C LYS A 252 20.39 10.02 17.19
N LEU A 253 19.75 10.40 16.09
CA LEU A 253 20.18 10.14 14.71
C LEU A 253 19.96 11.40 13.86
N PRO A 254 20.84 11.73 12.91
CA PRO A 254 20.57 12.78 11.94
C PRO A 254 19.57 12.28 10.88
N LEU A 255 18.79 13.20 10.30
CA LEU A 255 17.65 12.88 9.43
C LEU A 255 18.05 12.09 8.17
N ASP A 256 19.19 12.41 7.60
CA ASP A 256 19.78 11.79 6.41
C ASP A 256 20.32 10.38 6.66
N GLU A 257 20.55 9.99 7.92
CA GLU A 257 20.99 8.65 8.29
C GLU A 257 19.85 7.73 8.77
N VAL A 258 18.61 8.22 8.85
CA VAL A 258 17.48 7.41 9.36
C VAL A 258 17.17 6.26 8.40
N SER A 259 17.59 5.07 8.80
CA SER A 259 17.34 3.81 8.08
C SER A 259 17.15 2.65 9.06
N VAL A 260 16.50 1.57 8.60
CA VAL A 260 16.28 0.37 9.45
C VAL A 260 17.58 -0.17 10.05
N PRO A 261 18.69 -0.33 9.28
CA PRO A 261 19.97 -0.77 9.85
C PRO A 261 20.53 0.20 10.91
N ARG A 262 20.40 1.51 10.71
CA ARG A 262 20.89 2.53 11.66
C ARG A 262 20.05 2.56 12.94
N ILE A 263 18.73 2.44 12.82
CA ILE A 263 17.82 2.32 13.98
C ILE A 263 18.15 1.05 14.77
N ARG A 264 18.33 -0.10 14.11
CA ARG A 264 18.74 -1.35 14.76
C ARG A 264 20.03 -1.15 15.56
N LYS A 265 21.08 -0.66 14.90
CA LYS A 265 22.38 -0.42 15.53
C LYS A 265 22.28 0.52 16.73
N TYR A 266 21.41 1.53 16.67
CA TYR A 266 21.14 2.41 17.80
C TYR A 266 20.47 1.64 18.96
N LEU A 267 19.43 0.85 18.68
CA LEU A 267 18.70 0.07 19.69
C LEU A 267 19.57 -1.01 20.34
N ASP A 268 20.42 -1.68 19.58
CA ASP A 268 21.37 -2.69 20.07
C ASP A 268 22.35 -2.08 21.09
N ARG A 269 22.75 -0.82 20.89
CA ARG A 269 23.63 -0.07 21.80
C ARG A 269 22.90 0.54 22.99
N HIS A 270 21.57 0.61 22.95
CA HIS A 270 20.73 1.24 23.98
C HIS A 270 19.55 0.33 24.36
N PRO A 271 19.80 -0.90 24.85
CA PRO A 271 18.73 -1.86 25.15
C PRO A 271 17.74 -1.35 26.20
N ASN A 272 18.19 -0.49 27.12
CA ASN A 272 17.34 0.17 28.11
C ASN A 272 16.31 1.14 27.51
N GLN A 273 16.54 1.65 26.30
CA GLN A 273 15.60 2.54 25.61
C GLN A 273 14.68 1.80 24.64
N LEU A 274 14.96 0.54 24.32
CA LEU A 274 14.28 -0.21 23.27
C LEU A 274 12.77 -0.17 23.44
N GLN A 275 12.27 -0.57 24.60
CA GLN A 275 10.84 -0.64 24.87
C GLN A 275 10.17 0.73 24.75
N ARG A 276 10.80 1.80 25.27
CA ARG A 276 10.29 3.18 25.18
C ARG A 276 10.16 3.63 23.73
N ILE A 277 11.18 3.36 22.91
CA ILE A 277 11.23 3.76 21.51
C ILE A 277 10.17 3.00 20.69
N LEU A 278 10.06 1.67 20.85
CA LEU A 278 9.04 0.90 20.14
C LEU A 278 7.62 1.33 20.54
N ASN A 279 7.41 1.56 21.85
CA ASN A 279 6.13 2.00 22.40
C ASN A 279 5.73 3.44 22.04
N HIS A 280 6.63 4.23 21.46
CA HIS A 280 6.26 5.52 20.88
C HIS A 280 5.19 5.37 19.78
N ASN A 281 5.19 4.23 19.08
CA ASN A 281 4.15 3.86 18.14
C ASN A 281 3.04 3.05 18.84
N PRO A 282 1.90 3.68 19.19
CA PRO A 282 0.80 2.98 19.88
C PRO A 282 0.07 1.98 18.97
N ARG A 283 0.25 2.09 17.65
CA ARG A 283 -0.35 1.19 16.67
C ARG A 283 0.22 -0.22 16.80
N TYR A 284 -0.66 -1.20 16.81
CA TYR A 284 -0.36 -2.63 16.83
C TYR A 284 -1.09 -3.33 15.69
N ILE A 285 -0.39 -4.22 14.99
CA ILE A 285 -0.93 -4.97 13.85
C ILE A 285 -1.09 -6.43 14.24
N PHE A 286 -2.25 -6.98 13.89
CA PHE A 286 -2.60 -8.38 14.05
C PHE A 286 -2.53 -9.08 12.70
N PHE A 287 -2.16 -10.36 12.71
CA PHE A 287 -1.89 -11.12 11.50
C PHE A 287 -2.77 -12.36 11.39
N ASN A 288 -2.84 -12.92 10.19
CA ASN A 288 -3.26 -14.30 9.97
C ASN A 288 -2.15 -15.02 9.18
N TRP A 289 -2.15 -16.35 9.23
CA TRP A 289 -1.36 -17.13 8.28
C TRP A 289 -1.87 -16.84 6.87
N GLY A 290 -0.97 -16.44 5.98
CA GLY A 290 -1.25 -16.30 4.57
C GLY A 290 -1.00 -17.60 3.83
N THR A 291 -1.72 -17.82 2.74
CA THR A 291 -1.32 -18.79 1.72
C THR A 291 -0.06 -18.28 1.00
N ILE A 292 0.73 -19.21 0.47
CA ILE A 292 1.98 -18.94 -0.28
C ILE A 292 1.71 -18.09 -1.53
N THR A 293 0.45 -17.97 -1.96
CA THR A 293 0.01 -17.24 -3.13
C THR A 293 0.07 -15.71 -2.92
N HIS A 294 1.23 -15.16 -3.31
CA HIS A 294 1.52 -13.82 -3.84
C HIS A 294 1.36 -12.60 -2.90
N PRO A 295 2.38 -11.71 -2.80
CA PRO A 295 2.25 -10.45 -2.09
C PRO A 295 1.04 -9.65 -2.62
N GLY A 296 0.34 -8.96 -1.71
CA GLY A 296 -0.95 -8.31 -1.96
C GLY A 296 -1.02 -7.49 -3.26
N ALA A 297 -2.20 -7.51 -3.87
CA ALA A 297 -2.51 -6.97 -5.19
C ALA A 297 -1.99 -5.54 -5.43
N ALA A 298 -0.94 -5.42 -6.23
CA ALA A 298 -0.87 -4.37 -7.23
C ALA A 298 -1.38 -5.01 -8.54
N ALA A 299 -2.68 -4.85 -8.81
CA ALA A 299 -3.22 -5.22 -10.12
C ALA A 299 -2.60 -4.27 -11.16
N VAL A 300 -1.82 -4.81 -12.09
CA VAL A 300 -1.31 -4.08 -13.26
C VAL A 300 -2.20 -4.44 -14.44
N TYR A 301 -3.02 -3.50 -14.89
CA TYR A 301 -3.94 -3.70 -16.00
C TYR A 301 -3.24 -3.38 -17.32
N PHE A 302 -3.12 -4.38 -18.18
CA PHE A 302 -2.88 -4.20 -19.60
C PHE A 302 -4.26 -4.14 -20.28
N LEU A 303 -4.43 -3.23 -21.23
CA LEU A 303 -5.71 -3.02 -21.90
C LEU A 303 -5.50 -3.08 -23.41
N LEU A 304 -6.10 -4.08 -24.02
CA LEU A 304 -6.21 -4.19 -25.47
C LEU A 304 -7.06 -3.05 -26.00
N ARG A 305 -6.69 -2.60 -27.20
CA ARG A 305 -7.50 -1.67 -27.97
C ARG A 305 -8.79 -2.38 -28.40
N ALA A 306 -9.93 -1.91 -27.90
CA ALA A 306 -11.23 -2.41 -28.32
C ALA A 306 -11.59 -1.78 -29.67
N ASP A 307 -10.96 -2.25 -30.75
CA ASP A 307 -11.33 -1.95 -32.13
C ASP A 307 -10.94 -3.15 -33.02
N GLN A 308 -11.58 -4.32 -32.83
CA GLN A 308 -12.07 -5.27 -33.85
C GLN A 308 -13.06 -6.24 -33.21
#